data_AF-A0A7T9CC96-F1
#
_entry.id   AF-A0A7T9CC96-F1
#
_cell.length_a   1.000
_cell.length_b   1.000
_cell.length_c   1.000
_cell.angle_alpha   90.00
_cell.angle_beta   90.00
_cell.angle_gamma   90.00
#
_symmetry.space_group_name_H-M   'P 1'
#
loop_
_entity.id
_entity.type
_entity.pdbx_description
1 polymer ?
#
loop_
_entity_poly.entity_id
_entity_poly.type
_entity_poly.pdbx_seq_one_letter_code
_entity_poly.pdbx_strand_id
1 'polypeptide(L)'
;MKSLAVRVQTSEDSLTRRHAVYLLAMTRNPACAELFTRALRDPEKAVRAQAARALADIGEPASGRLIELLRDPDWKVRYRAAEALGMIKERTAVGPLIGLLSDEKDHVRYMAVKSLGAIGPAGSKHTIEAMLNDENNYVRDMAEEVLRREE
;
A
#
# COMPACT_ATOMS: atom_id res chain seq x y z
N MET A 1 -5.92 21.69 11.98
CA MET A 1 -6.10 20.83 10.78
C MET A 1 -5.87 21.56 9.46
N LYS A 2 -6.56 22.67 9.14
CA LYS A 2 -6.39 23.38 7.85
C LYS A 2 -4.94 23.76 7.51
N SER A 3 -4.18 24.30 8.47
CA SER A 3 -2.77 24.68 8.26
C SER A 3 -1.87 23.49 7.90
N LEU A 4 -2.10 22.31 8.49
CA LEU A 4 -1.34 21.10 8.18
C LEU A 4 -1.72 20.54 6.80
N ALA A 5 -3.00 20.56 6.44
CA ALA A 5 -3.47 20.08 5.13
C ALA A 5 -2.89 20.92 3.97
N VAL A 6 -2.70 22.22 4.18
CA VAL A 6 -1.99 23.10 3.24
C VAL A 6 -0.52 22.68 3.13
N ARG A 7 0.17 22.49 4.25
CA ARG A 7 1.59 22.08 4.27
C ARG A 7 1.86 20.78 3.52
N VAL A 8 0.97 19.79 3.61
CA VAL A 8 1.09 18.52 2.85
C VAL A 8 1.17 18.77 1.35
N GLN A 9 0.48 19.79 0.83
CA GLN A 9 0.36 20.03 -0.61
C GLN A 9 1.36 21.06 -1.14
N THR A 10 1.71 22.06 -0.34
CA THR A 10 2.42 23.25 -0.84
C THR A 10 3.84 23.41 -0.31
N SER A 11 4.25 22.66 0.72
CA SER A 11 5.60 22.78 1.27
C SER A 11 6.64 22.19 0.31
N GLU A 12 7.67 22.95 -0.03
CA GLU A 12 8.81 22.45 -0.82
C GLU A 12 9.66 21.45 -0.02
N ASP A 13 9.77 21.68 1.29
CA ASP A 13 10.48 20.76 2.20
C ASP A 13 9.69 19.47 2.42
N SER A 14 10.31 18.33 2.07
CA SER A 14 9.71 17.01 2.20
C SER A 14 9.57 16.56 3.65
N LEU A 15 10.43 17.03 4.56
CA LEU A 15 10.31 16.73 5.99
C LEU A 15 9.05 17.38 6.57
N THR A 16 8.78 18.63 6.20
CA THR A 16 7.55 19.34 6.58
C THR A 16 6.31 18.66 6.01
N ARG A 17 6.32 18.23 4.73
CA ARG A 17 5.21 17.46 4.15
C ARG A 17 4.98 16.16 4.93
N ARG A 18 6.03 15.36 5.15
CA ARG A 18 5.97 14.10 5.90
C ARG A 18 5.43 14.31 7.32
N HIS A 19 5.94 15.32 8.02
CA HIS A 19 5.53 15.61 9.39
C HIS A 19 4.07 16.07 9.44
N ALA A 20 3.61 16.86 8.47
CA ALA A 20 2.21 17.23 8.37
C ALA A 20 1.29 16.03 8.12
N VAL A 21 1.68 15.09 7.24
CA VAL A 21 0.95 13.82 7.07
C VAL A 21 0.91 13.03 8.38
N TYR A 22 2.05 12.90 9.07
CA TYR A 22 2.13 12.20 10.35
C TYR A 22 1.18 12.79 11.41
N LEU A 23 1.21 14.10 11.63
CA LEU A 23 0.35 14.76 12.62
C LEU A 23 -1.14 14.63 12.28
N LEU A 24 -1.50 14.69 11.00
CA LEU A 24 -2.88 14.48 10.56
C LEU A 24 -3.30 13.01 10.75
N ALA A 25 -2.40 12.05 10.50
CA ALA A 25 -2.66 10.63 10.67
C ALA A 25 -3.00 10.26 12.12
N MET A 26 -2.38 10.92 13.09
CA MET A 26 -2.68 10.72 14.52
C MET A 26 -4.15 10.99 14.88
N THR A 27 -4.87 11.77 14.07
CA THR A 27 -6.30 12.02 14.27
C THR A 27 -7.19 10.88 13.80
N ARG A 28 -6.67 9.99 12.94
CA ARG A 28 -7.42 8.92 12.24
C ARG A 28 -8.70 9.40 11.56
N ASN A 29 -8.77 10.68 11.21
CA ASN A 29 -9.96 11.27 10.62
C ASN A 29 -10.11 10.81 9.15
N PRO A 30 -11.19 10.07 8.80
CA PRO A 30 -11.40 9.61 7.42
C PRO A 30 -11.47 10.74 6.38
N ALA A 31 -11.81 11.97 6.80
CA ALA A 31 -11.79 13.14 5.91
C ALA A 31 -10.39 13.46 5.35
N CYS A 32 -9.32 12.92 5.95
CA CYS A 32 -7.95 13.06 5.45
C CYS A 32 -7.59 12.04 4.37
N ALA A 33 -8.44 11.04 4.07
CA ALA A 33 -8.12 10.00 3.10
C ALA A 33 -7.79 10.56 1.70
N GLU A 34 -8.47 11.63 1.26
CA GLU A 34 -8.17 12.31 -0.01
C GLU A 34 -6.78 12.93 -0.02
N LEU A 35 -6.44 13.61 1.06
CA LEU A 35 -5.15 14.25 1.20
C LEU A 35 -4.02 13.21 1.22
N PHE A 36 -4.18 12.12 1.95
CA PHE A 36 -3.17 11.07 2.02
C PHE A 36 -3.05 10.28 0.72
N THR A 37 -4.16 10.06 0.01
CA THR A 37 -4.15 9.47 -1.34
C THR A 37 -3.30 10.30 -2.30
N ARG A 38 -3.42 11.63 -2.28
CA ARG A 38 -2.56 12.50 -3.09
C ARG A 38 -1.09 12.39 -2.67
N ALA A 39 -0.82 12.30 -1.37
CA ALA A 39 0.53 12.15 -0.84
C ALA A 39 1.19 10.80 -1.20
N LEU A 40 0.43 9.80 -1.69
CA LEU A 40 1.01 8.60 -2.31
C LEU A 40 1.78 8.90 -3.60
N ARG A 41 1.58 10.08 -4.21
CA ARG A 41 2.31 10.54 -5.40
C ARG A 41 3.46 11.49 -5.08
N ASP A 42 3.77 11.69 -3.80
CA ASP A 42 4.84 12.60 -3.42
C ASP A 42 6.18 12.17 -4.04
N PRO A 43 7.01 13.09 -4.54
CA PRO A 43 8.33 12.74 -5.07
C PRO A 43 9.21 12.03 -4.02
N GLU A 44 9.07 12.39 -2.75
CA GLU A 44 9.86 11.81 -1.66
C GLU A 44 9.27 10.46 -1.18
N LYS A 45 10.11 9.41 -1.21
CA LYS A 45 9.73 8.06 -0.79
C LYS A 45 9.24 8.02 0.66
N ALA A 46 9.83 8.83 1.53
CA ALA A 46 9.45 8.90 2.94
C ALA A 46 8.04 9.51 3.14
N VAL A 47 7.63 10.46 2.30
CA VAL A 47 6.27 11.03 2.36
C VAL A 47 5.25 9.99 1.87
N ARG A 48 5.54 9.31 0.76
CA ARG A 48 4.68 8.21 0.25
C ARG A 48 4.48 7.11 1.30
N ALA A 49 5.54 6.71 1.99
CA ALA A 49 5.47 5.71 3.06
C ALA A 49 4.57 6.16 4.22
N GLN A 50 4.74 7.40 4.66
CA GLN A 50 3.93 7.98 5.73
C GLN A 50 2.46 8.08 5.33
N ALA A 51 2.17 8.40 4.06
CA ALA A 51 0.82 8.46 3.52
C ALA A 51 0.13 7.09 3.46
N ALA A 52 0.84 6.03 3.03
CA ALA A 52 0.32 4.67 3.06
C ALA A 52 -0.02 4.22 4.48
N ARG A 53 0.87 4.50 5.44
CA ARG A 53 0.62 4.22 6.86
C ARG A 53 -0.58 5.01 7.40
N ALA A 54 -0.69 6.29 7.03
CA ALA A 54 -1.80 7.13 7.45
C ALA A 54 -3.15 6.64 6.90
N LEU A 55 -3.18 6.13 5.67
CA LEU A 55 -4.37 5.49 5.09
C LEU A 55 -4.71 4.18 5.82
N ALA A 56 -3.70 3.39 6.19
CA ALA A 56 -3.93 2.20 7.00
C ALA A 56 -4.42 2.51 8.42
N ASP A 57 -3.94 3.59 9.04
CA ASP A 57 -4.44 4.06 10.34
C ASP A 57 -5.90 4.56 10.28
N ILE A 58 -6.37 5.00 9.10
CA ILE A 58 -7.80 5.29 8.85
C ILE A 58 -8.61 3.99 8.76
N GLY A 59 -8.07 2.95 8.12
CA GLY A 59 -8.72 1.64 8.01
C GLY A 59 -9.71 1.52 6.85
N GLU A 60 -10.79 0.75 7.07
CA GLU A 60 -11.85 0.45 6.10
C GLU A 60 -12.36 1.67 5.29
N PRO A 61 -12.55 2.88 5.87
CA PRO A 61 -12.99 4.04 5.10
C PRO A 61 -12.04 4.46 3.96
N ALA A 62 -10.77 4.04 4.01
CA ALA A 62 -9.79 4.28 2.94
C ALA A 62 -9.72 3.15 1.90
N SER A 63 -10.24 1.96 2.21
CA SER A 63 -10.06 0.73 1.41
C SER A 63 -10.53 0.88 -0.04
N GLY A 64 -11.74 1.39 -0.27
CA GLY A 64 -12.31 1.51 -1.62
C GLY A 64 -11.41 2.31 -2.57
N ARG A 65 -10.88 3.43 -2.08
CA ARG A 65 -9.94 4.27 -2.85
C ARG A 65 -8.62 3.57 -3.11
N LEU A 66 -8.08 2.90 -2.10
CA LEU A 66 -6.83 2.17 -2.23
C LEU A 66 -6.95 1.05 -3.29
N ILE A 67 -8.11 0.38 -3.38
CA ILE A 67 -8.38 -0.63 -4.40
C ILE A 67 -8.35 -0.01 -5.81
N GLU A 68 -8.93 1.17 -6.00
CA GLU A 68 -8.87 1.88 -7.30
C GLU A 68 -7.42 2.19 -7.71
N LEU A 69 -6.58 2.60 -6.75
CA LEU A 69 -5.18 2.94 -6.96
C LEU A 69 -4.27 1.74 -7.27
N LEU A 70 -4.76 0.50 -7.15
CA LEU A 70 -4.02 -0.67 -7.64
C LEU A 70 -3.89 -0.65 -9.17
N ARG A 71 -4.68 0.14 -9.89
CA ARG A 71 -4.58 0.29 -11.35
C ARG A 71 -3.87 1.57 -11.79
N ASP A 72 -3.18 2.23 -10.86
CA ASP A 72 -2.53 3.49 -11.14
C ASP A 72 -1.41 3.37 -12.19
N PRO A 73 -1.25 4.35 -13.10
CA PRO A 73 -0.13 4.33 -14.04
C PRO A 73 1.24 4.38 -13.34
N ASP A 74 1.37 5.02 -12.18
CA ASP A 74 2.61 5.03 -11.42
C ASP A 74 2.73 3.80 -10.52
N TRP A 75 3.71 2.95 -10.79
CA TRP A 75 3.99 1.75 -10.00
C TRP A 75 4.25 2.03 -8.52
N LYS A 76 4.78 3.22 -8.17
CA LYS A 76 5.02 3.61 -6.78
C LYS A 76 3.70 3.78 -6.03
N VAL A 77 2.66 4.23 -6.72
CA VAL A 77 1.32 4.37 -6.17
C VAL A 77 0.67 3.01 -6.00
N ARG A 78 0.73 2.15 -7.03
CA ARG A 78 0.24 0.76 -6.94
C ARG A 78 0.88 0.02 -5.75
N TYR A 79 2.21 0.12 -5.63
CA TYR A 79 2.97 -0.45 -4.52
C TYR A 79 2.45 0.01 -3.14
N ARG A 80 2.29 1.33 -2.96
CA ARG A 80 1.84 1.89 -1.67
C ARG A 80 0.37 1.60 -1.37
N ALA A 81 -0.46 1.53 -2.41
CA ALA A 81 -1.85 1.14 -2.27
C ALA A 81 -1.96 -0.32 -1.81
N ALA A 82 -1.19 -1.22 -2.41
CA ALA A 82 -1.12 -2.62 -1.98
C ALA A 82 -0.63 -2.74 -0.54
N GLU A 83 0.46 -2.05 -0.19
CA GLU A 83 1.01 -2.02 1.17
C GLU A 83 -0.04 -1.58 2.21
N ALA A 84 -0.78 -0.50 1.93
CA ALA A 84 -1.83 0.00 2.82
C ALA A 84 -2.97 -1.02 2.98
N LEU A 85 -3.45 -1.65 1.90
CA LEU A 85 -4.50 -2.67 1.96
C LEU A 85 -4.08 -3.90 2.77
N GLY A 86 -2.82 -4.32 2.64
CA GLY A 86 -2.25 -5.39 3.46
C GLY A 86 -2.20 -5.02 4.95
N MET A 87 -1.83 -3.77 5.27
CA MET A 87 -1.85 -3.27 6.66
C MET A 87 -3.27 -3.19 7.23
N ILE A 88 -4.26 -2.79 6.42
CA ILE A 88 -5.69 -2.75 6.80
C ILE A 88 -6.26 -4.17 6.97
N LYS A 89 -5.66 -5.17 6.31
CA LYS A 89 -6.19 -6.52 6.14
C LYS A 89 -7.52 -6.54 5.40
N GLU A 90 -7.63 -5.70 4.36
CA GLU A 90 -8.86 -5.55 3.57
C GLU A 90 -9.15 -6.79 2.73
N ARG A 91 -10.16 -7.58 3.12
CA ARG A 91 -10.49 -8.84 2.42
C ARG A 91 -11.07 -8.61 1.03
N THR A 92 -11.76 -7.49 0.80
CA THR A 92 -12.28 -7.17 -0.55
C THR A 92 -11.16 -6.87 -1.55
N ALA A 93 -9.94 -6.58 -1.08
CA ALA A 93 -8.78 -6.34 -1.91
C ALA A 93 -8.07 -7.60 -2.40
N VAL A 94 -8.44 -8.81 -1.94
CA VAL A 94 -7.76 -10.06 -2.34
C VAL A 94 -7.76 -10.25 -3.87
N GLY A 95 -8.91 -10.12 -4.53
CA GLY A 95 -9.01 -10.23 -5.99
C GLY A 95 -8.19 -9.16 -6.73
N PRO A 96 -8.34 -7.87 -6.40
CA PRO A 96 -7.50 -6.80 -6.95
C PRO A 96 -5.99 -7.00 -6.74
N LEU A 97 -5.57 -7.46 -5.56
CA LEU A 97 -4.17 -7.74 -5.23
C LEU A 97 -3.62 -8.95 -5.99
N ILE A 98 -4.43 -9.98 -6.22
CA ILE A 98 -4.07 -11.09 -7.12
C ILE A 98 -3.74 -10.57 -8.52
N GLY A 99 -4.47 -9.58 -9.02
CA GLY A 99 -4.18 -8.95 -10.31
C GLY A 99 -2.80 -8.30 -10.38
N LEU A 100 -2.23 -7.87 -9.25
CA LEU A 100 -0.89 -7.29 -9.18
C LEU A 100 0.24 -8.32 -9.19
N LEU A 101 -0.07 -9.61 -9.07
CA LEU A 101 0.94 -10.67 -9.15
C LEU A 101 1.54 -10.81 -10.56
N SER A 102 0.90 -10.22 -11.58
CA SER A 102 1.43 -10.12 -12.95
C SER A 102 1.89 -8.70 -13.31
N ASP A 103 2.12 -7.83 -12.33
CA ASP A 103 2.56 -6.46 -12.58
C ASP A 103 3.95 -6.42 -13.23
N GLU A 104 4.17 -5.48 -14.15
CA GLU A 104 5.45 -5.28 -14.82
C GLU A 104 6.60 -4.90 -13.87
N LYS A 105 6.29 -4.38 -12.67
CA LYS A 105 7.29 -4.04 -11.66
C LYS A 105 7.34 -5.11 -10.58
N ASP A 106 8.52 -5.70 -10.42
CA ASP A 106 8.84 -6.67 -9.39
C ASP A 106 8.50 -6.16 -7.98
N HIS A 107 8.72 -4.87 -7.70
CA HIS A 107 8.39 -4.26 -6.41
C HIS A 107 6.89 -4.35 -6.12
N VAL A 108 6.04 -4.18 -7.14
CA VAL A 108 4.58 -4.25 -7.00
C VAL A 108 4.15 -5.69 -6.80
N ARG A 109 4.70 -6.65 -7.58
CA ARG A 109 4.46 -8.08 -7.38
C ARG A 109 4.85 -8.54 -5.97
N TYR A 110 6.04 -8.16 -5.51
CA TYR A 110 6.51 -8.42 -4.15
C TYR A 110 5.53 -7.92 -3.09
N MET A 111 5.07 -6.67 -3.22
CA MET A 111 4.16 -6.09 -2.25
C MET A 111 2.78 -6.73 -2.31
N ALA A 112 2.31 -7.16 -3.48
CA ALA A 112 1.07 -7.90 -3.63
C ALA A 112 1.13 -9.25 -2.88
N VAL A 113 2.20 -10.03 -3.05
CA VAL A 113 2.43 -11.28 -2.29
C VAL A 113 2.42 -11.01 -0.79
N LYS A 114 3.22 -10.03 -0.35
CA LYS A 114 3.29 -9.65 1.07
C LYS A 114 1.93 -9.25 1.64
N SER A 115 1.15 -8.49 0.89
CA SER A 115 -0.15 -7.98 1.31
C SER A 115 -1.21 -9.07 1.36
N LEU A 116 -1.21 -9.99 0.40
CA LEU A 116 -2.07 -11.19 0.41
C LEU A 116 -1.76 -12.07 1.62
N GLY A 117 -0.48 -12.29 1.94
CA GLY A 117 -0.08 -12.98 3.16
C GLY A 117 -0.55 -12.28 4.44
N ALA A 118 -0.49 -10.95 4.49
CA ALA A 118 -0.95 -10.17 5.64
C ALA A 118 -2.47 -10.20 5.85
N ILE A 119 -3.25 -10.25 4.76
CA ILE A 119 -4.72 -10.40 4.78
C ILE A 119 -5.11 -11.82 5.22
N GLY A 120 -4.35 -12.81 4.77
CA GLY A 120 -4.62 -14.23 4.99
C GLY A 120 -4.56 -14.98 3.65
N PRO A 121 -3.58 -15.87 3.45
CA PRO A 121 -3.31 -16.47 2.15
C PRO A 121 -4.30 -17.58 1.78
N ALA A 122 -5.19 -18.04 2.65
CA ALA A 122 -6.14 -19.12 2.35
C ALA A 122 -6.92 -18.92 1.02
N GLY A 123 -7.30 -17.68 0.69
CA GLY A 123 -7.99 -17.35 -0.56
C GLY A 123 -7.07 -17.07 -1.78
N SER A 124 -5.75 -17.10 -1.60
CA SER A 124 -4.75 -16.77 -2.62
C SER A 124 -3.55 -17.72 -2.66
N LYS A 125 -3.57 -18.80 -1.87
CA LYS A 125 -2.45 -19.73 -1.69
C LYS A 125 -1.92 -20.25 -3.01
N HIS A 126 -2.81 -20.77 -3.86
CA HIS A 126 -2.44 -21.30 -5.16
C HIS A 126 -1.78 -20.24 -6.07
N THR A 127 -2.26 -18.98 -6.01
CA THR A 127 -1.65 -17.90 -6.79
C THR A 127 -0.31 -17.46 -6.20
N ILE A 128 -0.14 -17.50 -4.88
CA ILE A 128 1.15 -17.24 -4.21
C ILE A 128 2.16 -18.36 -4.53
N GLU A 129 1.73 -19.62 -4.61
CA GLU A 129 2.61 -20.74 -5.02
C GLU A 129 3.21 -20.51 -6.42
N ALA A 130 2.45 -19.95 -7.36
CA ALA A 130 2.97 -19.60 -8.67
C ALA A 130 4.13 -18.59 -8.60
N MET A 131 4.13 -17.70 -7.60
CA MET A 131 5.16 -16.68 -7.40
C MET A 131 6.50 -17.27 -6.91
N LEU A 132 6.55 -18.55 -6.51
CA LEU A 132 7.82 -19.26 -6.28
C LEU A 132 8.66 -19.40 -7.56
N ASN A 133 8.06 -19.19 -8.74
CA ASN A 133 8.74 -19.21 -10.03
C ASN A 133 8.91 -17.81 -10.65
N ASP A 134 8.65 -16.73 -9.90
CA ASP A 134 8.84 -15.36 -10.39
C ASP A 134 10.30 -15.14 -10.82
N GLU A 135 10.53 -14.34 -11.87
CA GLU A 135 11.88 -13.99 -12.34
C GLU A 135 12.73 -13.30 -11.26
N ASN A 136 12.10 -12.52 -10.38
CA ASN A 136 12.76 -11.75 -9.34
C ASN A 136 12.87 -12.57 -8.04
N ASN A 137 14.09 -12.68 -7.53
CA ASN A 137 14.36 -13.48 -6.33
C ASN A 137 13.63 -12.96 -5.08
N TYR A 138 13.51 -11.64 -4.90
CA TYR A 138 12.80 -11.09 -3.74
C TYR A 138 11.31 -11.47 -3.73
N VAL A 139 10.70 -11.58 -4.91
CA VAL A 139 9.30 -12.02 -5.04
C VAL A 139 9.17 -13.50 -4.65
N ARG A 140 10.09 -14.35 -5.12
CA ARG A 140 10.14 -15.77 -4.75
C ARG A 140 10.32 -15.96 -3.24
N ASP A 141 11.30 -15.27 -2.66
CA ASP A 141 11.60 -15.35 -1.22
C ASP A 141 10.40 -14.93 -0.36
N MET A 142 9.67 -13.89 -0.79
CA MET A 142 8.46 -13.44 -0.11
C MET A 142 7.31 -14.45 -0.25
N ALA A 143 7.15 -15.09 -1.41
CA ALA A 143 6.16 -16.14 -1.60
C ALA A 143 6.44 -17.34 -0.68
N GLU A 144 7.69 -17.75 -0.59
CA GLU A 144 8.12 -18.81 0.34
C GLU A 144 7.87 -18.42 1.81
N GLU A 145 8.21 -17.19 2.20
CA GLU A 145 7.96 -16.67 3.56
C GLU A 145 6.48 -16.72 3.92
N VAL A 146 5.59 -16.30 3.01
CA VAL A 146 4.15 -16.29 3.23
C VAL A 146 3.61 -17.71 3.34
N LEU A 147 4.03 -18.64 2.48
CA LEU A 147 3.53 -20.02 2.48
C LEU A 147 3.99 -20.80 3.72
N ARG A 148 5.22 -20.56 4.20
CA ARG A 148 5.78 -21.22 5.40
C ARG A 148 5.03 -20.85 6.69
N ARG A 149 4.40 -19.67 6.76
CA ARG A 149 3.67 -19.21 7.95
C ARG A 149 2.31 -19.89 8.17
N GLU A 150 1.84 -20.66 7.19
CA GLU A 150 0.55 -21.37 7.23
C GLU A 150 0.67 -22.85 7.60
N GLU A 151 1.90 -23.35 7.75
CA GLU A 151 2.21 -24.71 8.26
C GLU A 151 2.25 -24.73 9.79
#